data_AF-A0A6L3B1V2-F1
#
_entry.id   AF-A0A6L3B1V2-F1
#
_cell.length_a   1.000
_cell.length_b   1.000
_cell.length_c   1.000
_cell.angle_alpha   90.00
_cell.angle_beta   90.00
_cell.angle_gamma   90.00
#
_symmetry.space_group_name_H-M   'P 1'
#
loop_
_entity.id
_entity.type
_entity.pdbx_description
1 polymer ?
#
loop_
_entity_poly.entity_id
_entity_poly.type
_entity_poly.pdbx_seq_one_letter_code
_entity_poly.pdbx_strand_id
1 'polypeptide(L)'
;MARFSGTNAAERYLGTDSADTVYGNGGNDSLSGGLGNDMLDGGLGNDWLGDPYAGDPGNDRMYGRQGDDQLFGGAGDDWLDGGSSNDTVKGGRGDDTLVGGIGDDWLIDTLRDDGSDVFLPGAGNDHMVSYRDSATDIFRFDVAPGGFGTDDISYFEAGIDRIEFRGFSAADLTVSTTATSTAFGFRDGSSLSVDSVGLVPGRDYVFT
;
A
#
# COMPACT_ATOMS: atom_id res chain seq x y z
N MET A 1 -0.06 18.83 18.71
CA MET A 1 -1.06 17.94 19.33
C MET A 1 -2.37 18.64 19.54
N ALA A 2 -3.02 18.89 18.42
CA ALA A 2 -4.46 18.99 18.34
C ALA A 2 -5.06 17.59 18.29
N ARG A 3 -6.34 17.50 18.67
CA ARG A 3 -7.14 16.30 18.53
C ARG A 3 -8.47 16.70 17.89
N PHE A 4 -8.82 16.03 16.81
CA PHE A 4 -10.12 16.15 16.15
C PHE A 4 -10.91 14.86 16.26
N SER A 5 -12.22 14.98 16.38
CA SER A 5 -13.15 13.86 16.33
C SER A 5 -14.39 14.34 15.58
N GLY A 6 -14.60 13.75 14.40
CA GLY A 6 -15.73 13.98 13.52
C GLY A 6 -17.01 13.33 14.03
N THR A 7 -17.98 13.24 13.14
CA THR A 7 -19.33 12.74 13.41
C THR A 7 -19.67 11.59 12.48
N ASN A 8 -20.93 11.46 12.06
CA ASN A 8 -21.34 10.49 11.03
C ASN A 8 -21.66 11.21 9.71
N ALA A 9 -21.20 12.45 9.56
CA ALA A 9 -21.42 13.29 8.39
C ALA A 9 -20.08 13.58 7.74
N ALA A 10 -20.10 14.02 6.47
CA ALA A 10 -18.88 14.39 5.79
C ALA A 10 -18.28 15.68 6.40
N GLU A 11 -17.03 15.58 6.82
CA GLU A 11 -16.24 16.65 7.40
C GLU A 11 -14.95 16.93 6.63
N ARG A 12 -14.43 18.14 6.84
CA ARG A 12 -13.10 18.52 6.36
C ARG A 12 -12.28 19.02 7.54
N TYR A 13 -11.13 18.39 7.76
CA TYR A 13 -10.15 18.78 8.75
C TYR A 13 -8.82 19.14 8.07
N LEU A 14 -8.24 20.25 8.52
CA LEU A 14 -6.87 20.64 8.22
C LEU A 14 -6.16 20.80 9.55
N GLY A 15 -5.14 19.99 9.76
CA GLY A 15 -4.32 20.01 10.96
C GLY A 15 -3.30 21.13 10.96
N THR A 16 -2.29 20.97 11.79
CA THR A 16 -1.30 22.00 12.13
C THR A 16 0.10 21.55 11.75
N ASP A 17 1.10 22.39 12.02
CA ASP A 17 2.51 22.01 11.81
C ASP A 17 3.05 21.07 12.92
N SER A 18 2.17 20.44 13.69
CA SER A 18 2.52 19.64 14.87
C SER A 18 1.72 18.35 14.85
N ALA A 19 2.32 17.27 15.34
CA ALA A 19 1.68 15.97 15.50
C ALA A 19 0.24 16.07 16.02
N ASP A 20 -0.72 15.63 15.23
CA ASP A 20 -2.15 15.70 15.43
C ASP A 20 -2.78 14.29 15.46
N THR A 21 -3.98 14.19 16.04
CA THR A 21 -4.75 12.94 16.05
C THR A 21 -6.17 13.22 15.60
N VAL A 22 -6.57 12.64 14.50
CA VAL A 22 -7.78 12.98 13.76
C VAL A 22 -8.59 11.70 13.55
N TYR A 23 -9.85 11.72 13.98
CA TYR A 23 -10.82 10.66 13.72
C TYR A 23 -11.97 11.23 12.90
N GLY A 24 -12.26 10.70 11.72
CA GLY A 24 -13.46 11.01 10.93
C GLY A 24 -14.72 10.39 11.54
N ASN A 25 -14.61 9.12 11.92
CA ASN A 25 -15.65 8.22 12.44
C ASN A 25 -16.59 7.71 11.36
N GLY A 26 -17.46 8.55 10.80
CA GLY A 26 -18.31 8.11 9.70
C GLY A 26 -18.73 9.26 8.80
N GLY A 27 -19.06 8.94 7.56
CA GLY A 27 -19.23 9.95 6.52
C GLY A 27 -18.10 9.83 5.50
N ASN A 28 -18.08 10.72 4.53
CA ASN A 28 -16.99 10.76 3.56
C ASN A 28 -16.14 11.98 3.89
N ASP A 29 -15.06 11.76 4.61
CA ASP A 29 -14.27 12.81 5.24
C ASP A 29 -13.05 13.20 4.39
N SER A 30 -12.56 14.42 4.60
CA SER A 30 -11.31 14.91 4.03
C SER A 30 -10.42 15.40 5.17
N LEU A 31 -9.44 14.58 5.53
CA LEU A 31 -8.59 14.74 6.70
C LEU A 31 -7.14 14.96 6.25
N SER A 32 -6.55 16.09 6.59
CA SER A 32 -5.10 16.34 6.44
C SER A 32 -4.52 16.70 7.80
N GLY A 33 -3.41 16.05 8.16
CA GLY A 33 -2.68 16.28 9.41
C GLY A 33 -1.82 17.54 9.40
N GLY A 34 -1.33 17.93 8.21
CA GLY A 34 -0.45 19.07 8.05
C GLY A 34 1.01 18.63 8.09
N LEU A 35 1.85 19.30 8.89
CA LEU A 35 3.24 18.88 9.06
C LEU A 35 3.40 18.12 10.38
N GLY A 36 4.47 17.34 10.47
CA GLY A 36 4.78 16.57 11.67
C GLY A 36 4.12 15.20 11.62
N ASN A 37 4.31 14.41 12.68
CA ASN A 37 3.94 12.99 12.66
C ASN A 37 2.50 12.83 13.15
N ASP A 38 1.59 12.55 12.23
CA ASP A 38 0.17 12.57 12.45
C ASP A 38 -0.45 11.17 12.54
N MET A 39 -1.64 11.12 13.13
CA MET A 39 -2.48 9.93 13.17
C MET A 39 -3.84 10.28 12.60
N LEU A 40 -4.17 9.73 11.43
CA LEU A 40 -5.45 9.94 10.74
C LEU A 40 -6.22 8.62 10.68
N ASP A 41 -7.49 8.63 11.08
CA ASP A 41 -8.40 7.48 11.01
C ASP A 41 -9.70 7.96 10.35
N GLY A 42 -9.99 7.49 9.13
CA GLY A 42 -11.16 7.87 8.34
C GLY A 42 -12.44 7.35 8.98
N GLY A 43 -12.56 6.03 9.06
CA GLY A 43 -13.59 5.37 9.87
C GLY A 43 -14.61 4.60 9.03
N LEU A 44 -15.70 5.22 8.63
CA LEU A 44 -16.74 4.57 7.83
C LEU A 44 -17.13 5.50 6.70
N GLY A 45 -17.11 5.01 5.46
CA GLY A 45 -17.40 5.81 4.28
C GLY A 45 -16.13 6.05 3.49
N ASN A 46 -16.27 6.76 2.37
CA ASN A 46 -15.16 6.90 1.43
C ASN A 46 -14.38 8.16 1.76
N ASP A 47 -13.22 7.98 2.38
CA ASP A 47 -12.44 9.03 3.01
C ASP A 47 -11.22 9.43 2.16
N TRP A 48 -10.78 10.65 2.41
CA TRP A 48 -9.57 11.23 1.83
C TRP A 48 -8.62 11.61 2.95
N LEU A 49 -7.51 10.89 3.09
CA LEU A 49 -6.51 11.07 4.14
C LEU A 49 -5.19 11.58 3.53
N GLY A 50 -4.66 12.67 4.08
CA GLY A 50 -3.45 13.34 3.61
C GLY A 50 -3.67 14.36 2.50
N ASP A 51 -2.58 14.95 1.99
CA ASP A 51 -2.59 15.90 0.88
C ASP A 51 -1.76 15.37 -0.30
N PRO A 52 -2.35 15.09 -1.47
CA PRO A 52 -1.60 14.60 -2.64
C PRO A 52 -0.64 15.65 -3.25
N TYR A 53 -0.76 16.91 -2.86
CA TYR A 53 -0.07 18.06 -3.47
C TYR A 53 0.89 18.77 -2.51
N ALA A 54 0.72 18.61 -1.20
CA ALA A 54 1.66 19.12 -0.23
C ALA A 54 2.73 18.05 0.01
N GLY A 55 4.00 18.48 0.05
CA GLY A 55 5.09 17.62 0.54
C GLY A 55 5.04 17.60 2.06
N ASP A 56 3.91 17.15 2.60
CA ASP A 56 3.60 17.06 4.03
C ASP A 56 4.68 16.16 4.67
N PRO A 57 5.67 16.75 5.36
CA PRO A 57 6.75 16.00 5.95
C PRO A 57 6.30 15.49 7.33
N GLY A 58 6.46 14.20 7.57
CA GLY A 58 6.00 13.55 8.77
C GLY A 58 6.14 12.05 8.63
N ASN A 59 6.29 11.34 9.75
CA ASN A 59 6.12 9.89 9.73
C ASN A 59 4.71 9.61 10.25
N ASP A 60 3.78 9.49 9.33
CA ASP A 60 2.35 9.47 9.58
C ASP A 60 1.81 8.06 9.73
N ARG A 61 0.65 7.97 10.37
CA ARG A 61 -0.14 6.75 10.43
C ARG A 61 -1.54 7.05 9.94
N MET A 62 -1.93 6.45 8.83
CA MET A 62 -3.22 6.64 8.20
C MET A 62 -3.98 5.33 8.13
N TYR A 63 -5.25 5.35 8.51
CA TYR A 63 -6.17 4.21 8.46
C TYR A 63 -7.45 4.63 7.75
N GLY A 64 -7.72 4.09 6.55
CA GLY A 64 -8.97 4.31 5.80
C GLY A 64 -10.16 3.67 6.50
N ARG A 65 -10.02 2.38 6.82
CA ARG A 65 -10.97 1.49 7.52
C ARG A 65 -12.00 0.86 6.58
N GLN A 66 -13.21 1.39 6.49
CA GLN A 66 -14.28 0.83 5.68
C GLN A 66 -14.74 1.86 4.67
N GLY A 67 -14.62 1.53 3.39
CA GLY A 67 -15.02 2.42 2.31
C GLY A 67 -13.96 2.39 1.22
N ASP A 68 -14.25 3.01 0.08
CA ASP A 68 -13.23 3.16 -0.96
C ASP A 68 -12.42 4.43 -0.64
N ASP A 69 -11.28 4.27 0.02
CA ASP A 69 -10.50 5.34 0.61
C ASP A 69 -9.33 5.79 -0.29
N GLN A 70 -8.86 7.02 -0.08
CA GLN A 70 -7.66 7.55 -0.72
C GLN A 70 -6.69 8.06 0.34
N LEU A 71 -5.54 7.39 0.44
CA LEU A 71 -4.49 7.68 1.42
C LEU A 71 -3.25 8.22 0.71
N PHE A 72 -2.72 9.35 1.20
CA PHE A 72 -1.52 9.99 0.68
C PHE A 72 -0.56 10.29 1.84
N GLY A 73 0.52 9.52 1.97
CA GLY A 73 1.51 9.67 3.05
C GLY A 73 2.29 10.97 2.95
N GLY A 74 2.82 11.27 1.76
CA GLY A 74 3.50 12.54 1.51
C GLY A 74 5.01 12.38 1.56
N ALA A 75 5.69 12.86 2.60
CA ALA A 75 7.13 12.65 2.75
C ALA A 75 7.46 12.23 4.18
N GLY A 76 8.39 11.30 4.34
CA GLY A 76 8.74 10.68 5.62
C GLY A 76 8.41 9.19 5.57
N ASP A 77 8.62 8.49 6.67
CA ASP A 77 8.40 7.04 6.70
C ASP A 77 6.98 6.76 7.22
N ASP A 78 6.05 6.51 6.30
CA ASP A 78 4.62 6.45 6.59
C ASP A 78 4.10 5.01 6.75
N TRP A 79 3.04 4.88 7.56
CA TRP A 79 2.23 3.67 7.61
C TRP A 79 0.83 3.99 7.11
N LEU A 80 0.44 3.36 6.00
CA LEU A 80 -0.83 3.60 5.34
C LEU A 80 -1.60 2.29 5.23
N ASP A 81 -2.83 2.26 5.75
CA ASP A 81 -3.69 1.07 5.79
C ASP A 81 -5.06 1.42 5.24
N GLY A 82 -5.35 0.98 4.00
CA GLY A 82 -6.64 1.19 3.33
C GLY A 82 -7.77 0.52 4.11
N GLY A 83 -7.61 -0.77 4.36
CA GLY A 83 -8.47 -1.52 5.26
C GLY A 83 -9.40 -2.45 4.51
N SER A 84 -10.60 -2.00 4.17
CA SER A 84 -11.59 -2.83 3.50
C SER A 84 -12.37 -2.03 2.48
N SER A 85 -12.74 -2.71 1.38
CA SER A 85 -13.18 -2.13 0.11
C SER A 85 -11.99 -1.72 -0.76
N ASN A 86 -12.22 -0.98 -1.84
CA ASN A 86 -11.22 -0.82 -2.89
C ASN A 86 -10.48 0.50 -2.71
N ASP A 87 -9.27 0.44 -2.17
CA ASP A 87 -8.53 1.59 -1.71
C ASP A 87 -7.47 2.05 -2.71
N THR A 88 -7.12 3.34 -2.66
CA THR A 88 -5.92 3.87 -3.30
C THR A 88 -4.96 4.35 -2.23
N VAL A 89 -3.82 3.69 -2.13
CA VAL A 89 -2.82 3.97 -1.10
C VAL A 89 -1.55 4.44 -1.79
N LYS A 90 -1.12 5.65 -1.48
CA LYS A 90 0.09 6.25 -2.02
C LYS A 90 1.06 6.62 -0.89
N GLY A 91 2.22 5.96 -0.86
CA GLY A 91 3.31 6.19 0.10
C GLY A 91 3.79 7.63 0.03
N GLY A 92 4.62 7.92 -0.96
CA GLY A 92 5.14 9.27 -1.11
C GLY A 92 6.63 9.22 -1.25
N ARG A 93 7.37 9.90 -0.38
CA ARG A 93 8.83 9.77 -0.31
C ARG A 93 9.21 9.24 1.06
N GLY A 94 10.19 8.36 1.13
CA GLY A 94 10.67 7.81 2.40
C GLY A 94 10.35 6.33 2.51
N ASP A 95 10.78 5.67 3.59
CA ASP A 95 10.59 4.23 3.71
C ASP A 95 9.14 3.94 4.16
N ASP A 96 8.23 3.72 3.22
CA ASP A 96 6.80 3.59 3.48
C ASP A 96 6.35 2.13 3.67
N THR A 97 5.25 1.96 4.40
CA THR A 97 4.50 0.69 4.44
C THR A 97 3.08 0.91 3.97
N LEU A 98 2.76 0.32 2.81
CA LEU A 98 1.47 0.44 2.14
C LEU A 98 0.70 -0.87 2.32
N VAL A 99 -0.43 -0.81 3.02
CA VAL A 99 -1.33 -1.94 3.25
C VAL A 99 -2.64 -1.67 2.50
N GLY A 100 -2.99 -2.55 1.56
CA GLY A 100 -4.28 -2.51 0.86
C GLY A 100 -5.38 -3.02 1.77
N GLY A 101 -5.34 -4.32 2.08
CA GLY A 101 -6.23 -4.94 3.05
C GLY A 101 -7.17 -5.93 2.39
N ILE A 102 -8.48 -5.67 2.42
CA ILE A 102 -9.49 -6.51 1.76
C ILE A 102 -10.16 -5.70 0.66
N GLY A 103 -10.04 -6.14 -0.58
CA GLY A 103 -10.65 -5.45 -1.72
C GLY A 103 -9.67 -5.42 -2.88
N ASP A 104 -10.09 -4.84 -4.00
CA ASP A 104 -9.19 -4.66 -5.14
C ASP A 104 -8.49 -3.29 -4.97
N ASP A 105 -7.25 -3.31 -4.50
CA ASP A 105 -6.51 -2.12 -4.06
C ASP A 105 -5.49 -1.64 -5.09
N TRP A 106 -5.20 -0.33 -5.05
CA TRP A 106 -4.14 0.28 -5.83
C TRP A 106 -3.07 0.86 -4.91
N LEU A 107 -1.93 0.16 -4.82
CA LEU A 107 -0.78 0.58 -4.02
C LEU A 107 0.28 1.23 -4.92
N ILE A 108 0.69 2.45 -4.59
CA ILE A 108 1.49 3.30 -5.46
C ILE A 108 2.62 3.97 -4.66
N ASP A 109 3.85 3.77 -5.10
CA ASP A 109 4.95 4.65 -4.72
C ASP A 109 5.05 5.85 -5.70
N THR A 110 5.92 6.85 -5.49
CA THR A 110 6.08 8.06 -6.29
C THR A 110 7.33 8.02 -7.18
N LEU A 111 7.26 8.76 -8.30
CA LEU A 111 8.43 8.97 -9.15
C LEU A 111 9.50 9.77 -8.38
N ARG A 112 10.73 9.23 -8.32
CA ARG A 112 11.91 9.83 -7.65
C ARG A 112 11.85 9.75 -6.12
N ASP A 113 11.22 8.72 -5.59
CA ASP A 113 11.55 8.32 -4.24
C ASP A 113 13.00 7.79 -4.16
N ASP A 114 13.56 7.79 -2.96
CA ASP A 114 14.78 7.08 -2.58
C ASP A 114 14.56 6.12 -1.39
N GLY A 115 13.31 5.98 -0.94
CA GLY A 115 12.85 5.10 0.13
C GLY A 115 12.66 3.66 -0.31
N SER A 116 12.93 2.73 0.61
CA SER A 116 12.73 1.30 0.42
C SER A 116 11.39 0.87 1.01
N ASP A 117 10.43 0.61 0.14
CA ASP A 117 9.04 0.44 0.54
C ASP A 117 8.65 -1.00 0.84
N VAL A 118 7.54 -1.14 1.56
CA VAL A 118 6.88 -2.42 1.81
C VAL A 118 5.44 -2.35 1.33
N PHE A 119 5.14 -3.14 0.30
CA PHE A 119 3.80 -3.34 -0.22
C PHE A 119 3.16 -4.59 0.39
N LEU A 120 1.99 -4.43 0.99
CA LEU A 120 1.16 -5.44 1.61
C LEU A 120 -0.24 -5.40 0.94
N PRO A 121 -0.40 -5.97 -0.26
CA PRO A 121 -1.66 -5.91 -1.02
C PRO A 121 -2.84 -6.48 -0.23
N GLY A 122 -2.66 -7.66 0.37
CA GLY A 122 -3.71 -8.28 1.17
C GLY A 122 -4.52 -9.26 0.34
N ALA A 123 -5.84 -9.14 0.36
CA ALA A 123 -6.74 -10.04 -0.35
C ALA A 123 -7.60 -9.29 -1.36
N GLY A 124 -7.54 -9.70 -2.62
CA GLY A 124 -8.36 -9.13 -3.69
C GLY A 124 -7.65 -9.24 -5.03
N ASN A 125 -7.84 -8.29 -5.93
CA ASN A 125 -7.06 -8.23 -7.16
C ASN A 125 -6.35 -6.88 -7.18
N ASP A 126 -5.13 -6.90 -6.68
CA ASP A 126 -4.40 -5.70 -6.31
C ASP A 126 -3.42 -5.30 -7.41
N HIS A 127 -3.28 -4.00 -7.60
CA HIS A 127 -2.35 -3.41 -8.55
C HIS A 127 -1.28 -2.63 -7.78
N MET A 128 -0.02 -3.04 -7.93
CA MET A 128 1.12 -2.43 -7.24
C MET A 128 2.07 -1.75 -8.22
N VAL A 129 2.56 -0.57 -7.85
CA VAL A 129 3.42 0.28 -8.69
C VAL A 129 4.63 0.77 -7.89
N SER A 130 5.81 0.17 -8.10
CA SER A 130 7.11 0.72 -7.66
C SER A 130 7.74 1.52 -8.78
N TYR A 131 7.73 2.85 -8.71
CA TYR A 131 8.34 3.62 -9.78
C TYR A 131 9.87 3.55 -9.72
N ARG A 132 10.46 2.72 -10.57
CA ARG A 132 11.92 2.57 -10.82
C ARG A 132 12.81 3.64 -10.23
N ASP A 133 13.54 3.26 -9.20
CA ASP A 133 14.50 4.11 -8.51
C ASP A 133 15.80 3.31 -8.24
N SER A 134 16.46 3.46 -7.09
CA SER A 134 17.57 2.57 -6.71
C SER A 134 17.39 1.95 -5.32
N ALA A 135 16.27 2.24 -4.68
CA ALA A 135 15.89 1.67 -3.41
C ALA A 135 15.40 0.24 -3.60
N THR A 136 15.22 -0.49 -2.50
CA THR A 136 14.86 -1.91 -2.54
C THR A 136 13.48 -2.10 -1.99
N ASP A 137 12.53 -2.38 -2.86
CA ASP A 137 11.14 -2.57 -2.43
C ASP A 137 10.83 -4.03 -2.12
N ILE A 138 9.89 -4.23 -1.20
CA ILE A 138 9.41 -5.54 -0.81
C ILE A 138 7.91 -5.66 -1.06
N PHE A 139 7.55 -6.53 -1.99
CA PHE A 139 6.16 -6.94 -2.24
C PHE A 139 5.86 -8.22 -1.47
N ARG A 140 5.03 -8.13 -0.44
CA ARG A 140 4.80 -9.23 0.50
C ARG A 140 3.38 -9.74 0.44
N PHE A 141 3.27 -11.01 0.08
CA PHE A 141 2.02 -11.74 0.02
C PHE A 141 1.96 -12.72 1.20
N ASP A 142 1.05 -12.45 2.13
CA ASP A 142 0.74 -13.34 3.26
C ASP A 142 -0.47 -14.23 2.92
N VAL A 143 -0.57 -15.41 3.54
CA VAL A 143 -1.75 -16.28 3.37
C VAL A 143 -3.00 -15.60 3.93
N ALA A 144 -3.96 -15.31 3.07
CA ALA A 144 -5.28 -14.80 3.43
C ALA A 144 -6.38 -15.89 3.26
N PRO A 145 -7.46 -15.85 4.05
CA PRO A 145 -8.63 -16.71 3.82
C PRO A 145 -9.25 -16.44 2.44
N GLY A 146 -9.13 -17.41 1.52
CA GLY A 146 -9.57 -17.24 0.13
C GLY A 146 -8.42 -16.98 -0.86
N GLY A 147 -7.18 -16.93 -0.38
CA GLY A 147 -6.02 -16.54 -1.17
C GLY A 147 -5.87 -15.01 -1.23
N PHE A 148 -4.75 -14.55 -1.79
CA PHE A 148 -4.55 -13.12 -2.05
C PHE A 148 -5.23 -12.65 -3.35
N GLY A 149 -5.71 -13.59 -4.19
CA GLY A 149 -6.43 -13.31 -5.44
C GLY A 149 -5.53 -13.14 -6.67
N THR A 150 -5.83 -12.21 -7.57
CA THR A 150 -5.11 -12.03 -8.86
C THR A 150 -4.48 -10.65 -8.95
N ASP A 151 -3.20 -10.58 -8.66
CA ASP A 151 -2.50 -9.31 -8.51
C ASP A 151 -1.51 -9.06 -9.63
N ASP A 152 -1.11 -7.81 -9.79
CA ASP A 152 0.00 -7.45 -10.64
C ASP A 152 0.94 -6.39 -10.06
N ILE A 153 2.22 -6.53 -10.38
CA ILE A 153 3.26 -5.55 -10.07
C ILE A 153 3.75 -4.96 -11.39
N SER A 154 3.64 -3.65 -11.47
CA SER A 154 4.20 -2.82 -12.53
C SER A 154 5.52 -2.18 -12.08
N TYR A 155 6.44 -2.07 -13.04
CA TYR A 155 7.77 -1.48 -12.94
C TYR A 155 8.77 -2.20 -12.02
N PHE A 156 8.58 -3.48 -11.75
CA PHE A 156 9.46 -4.27 -10.87
C PHE A 156 10.92 -4.33 -11.36
N GLU A 157 11.87 -4.01 -10.48
CA GLU A 157 13.30 -3.95 -10.76
C GLU A 157 14.03 -5.23 -10.31
N ALA A 158 14.09 -6.23 -11.20
CA ALA A 158 14.75 -7.50 -10.91
C ALA A 158 16.21 -7.34 -10.47
N GLY A 159 16.55 -7.94 -9.32
CA GLY A 159 17.86 -7.85 -8.68
C GLY A 159 18.02 -6.68 -7.72
N ILE A 160 17.02 -5.81 -7.65
CA ILE A 160 16.89 -4.72 -6.68
C ILE A 160 15.71 -5.08 -5.76
N ASP A 161 14.52 -5.17 -6.33
CA ASP A 161 13.29 -5.46 -5.59
C ASP A 161 13.15 -6.93 -5.23
N ARG A 162 12.27 -7.19 -4.25
CA ARG A 162 12.03 -8.53 -3.72
C ARG A 162 10.56 -8.83 -3.52
N ILE A 163 10.17 -10.03 -3.92
CA ILE A 163 8.86 -10.60 -3.64
C ILE A 163 8.98 -11.60 -2.47
N GLU A 164 8.15 -11.47 -1.45
CA GLU A 164 8.09 -12.38 -0.32
C GLU A 164 6.74 -13.09 -0.27
N PHE A 165 6.72 -14.40 -0.51
CA PHE A 165 5.55 -15.24 -0.26
C PHE A 165 5.66 -15.86 1.13
N ARG A 166 4.79 -15.45 2.05
CA ARG A 166 4.81 -15.88 3.46
C ARG A 166 3.72 -16.88 3.77
N GLY A 167 4.11 -18.03 4.33
CA GLY A 167 3.18 -19.12 4.64
C GLY A 167 2.75 -19.95 3.42
N PHE A 168 3.27 -19.63 2.23
CA PHE A 168 3.07 -20.44 1.02
C PHE A 168 4.15 -21.52 0.89
N SER A 169 3.77 -22.65 0.29
CA SER A 169 4.74 -23.69 -0.07
C SER A 169 5.27 -23.46 -1.48
N ALA A 170 6.59 -23.46 -1.65
CA ALA A 170 7.19 -23.43 -2.98
C ALA A 170 6.78 -24.62 -3.87
N ALA A 171 6.27 -25.72 -3.28
CA ALA A 171 5.73 -26.86 -4.03
C ALA A 171 4.33 -26.61 -4.64
N ASP A 172 3.68 -25.51 -4.24
CA ASP A 172 2.38 -25.08 -4.75
C ASP A 172 2.53 -24.06 -5.88
N LEU A 173 3.74 -23.56 -6.11
CA LEU A 173 4.03 -22.53 -7.09
C LEU A 173 4.19 -23.12 -8.50
N THR A 174 3.49 -22.51 -9.45
CA THR A 174 3.77 -22.61 -10.88
C THR A 174 4.32 -21.27 -11.37
N VAL A 175 5.36 -21.30 -12.21
CA VAL A 175 5.95 -20.08 -12.79
C VAL A 175 5.89 -20.21 -14.30
N SER A 176 5.37 -19.17 -14.96
CA SER A 176 5.37 -19.05 -16.42
C SER A 176 5.92 -17.70 -16.83
N THR A 177 6.67 -17.64 -17.92
CA THR A 177 7.27 -16.39 -18.40
C THR A 177 6.84 -16.12 -19.83
N THR A 178 6.38 -14.91 -20.10
CA THR A 178 6.15 -14.39 -21.45
C THR A 178 7.37 -13.61 -21.93
N ALA A 179 7.26 -12.91 -23.07
CA ALA A 179 8.31 -12.02 -23.55
C ALA A 179 8.50 -10.78 -22.65
N THR A 180 7.50 -10.42 -21.83
CA THR A 180 7.46 -9.16 -21.09
C THR A 180 7.09 -9.31 -19.61
N SER A 181 6.71 -10.52 -19.16
CA SER A 181 6.27 -10.73 -17.78
C SER A 181 6.61 -12.12 -17.25
N THR A 182 6.65 -12.22 -15.92
CA THR A 182 6.71 -13.47 -15.16
C THR A 182 5.42 -13.59 -14.36
N ALA A 183 4.72 -14.70 -14.50
CA ALA A 183 3.52 -15.01 -13.74
C ALA A 183 3.77 -16.16 -12.76
N PHE A 184 3.33 -15.97 -11.53
CA PHE A 184 3.30 -16.91 -10.43
C PHE A 184 1.86 -17.38 -10.22
N GLY A 185 1.62 -18.68 -10.09
CA GLY A 185 0.30 -19.24 -9.80
C GLY A 185 0.35 -20.25 -8.68
N PHE A 186 -0.66 -20.27 -7.81
CA PHE A 186 -0.71 -21.06 -6.59
C PHE A 186 -1.88 -22.06 -6.61
N ARG A 187 -1.81 -23.10 -5.77
CA ARG A 187 -2.83 -24.18 -5.73
C ARG A 187 -4.19 -23.74 -5.23
N ASP A 188 -4.25 -22.68 -4.42
CA ASP A 188 -5.49 -22.08 -3.96
C ASP A 188 -6.18 -21.25 -5.07
N GLY A 189 -5.54 -21.07 -6.22
CA GLY A 189 -6.04 -20.31 -7.36
C GLY A 189 -5.55 -18.87 -7.42
N SER A 190 -4.82 -18.40 -6.40
CA SER A 190 -4.20 -17.08 -6.41
C SER A 190 -3.07 -16.99 -7.44
N SER A 191 -2.81 -15.80 -7.96
CA SER A 191 -1.77 -15.57 -8.96
C SER A 191 -1.23 -14.14 -8.93
N LEU A 192 0.04 -14.00 -9.27
CA LEU A 192 0.74 -12.72 -9.36
C LEU A 192 1.39 -12.59 -10.75
N SER A 193 1.12 -11.49 -11.46
CA SER A 193 1.82 -11.11 -12.67
C SER A 193 2.83 -10.00 -12.40
N VAL A 194 4.07 -10.16 -12.84
CA VAL A 194 5.12 -9.16 -12.68
C VAL A 194 5.61 -8.75 -14.07
N ASP A 195 5.67 -7.46 -14.35
CA ASP A 195 6.15 -6.91 -15.64
C ASP A 195 7.68 -6.98 -15.83
N SER A 196 8.27 -8.04 -15.30
CA SER A 196 9.69 -8.35 -15.34
C SER A 196 9.92 -9.80 -15.70
N VAL A 197 11.04 -10.09 -16.37
CA VAL A 197 11.39 -11.42 -16.88
C VAL A 197 12.69 -11.91 -16.28
N GLY A 198 12.83 -13.23 -16.13
CA GLY A 198 14.07 -13.85 -15.67
C GLY A 198 14.32 -13.72 -14.16
N LEU A 199 13.26 -13.65 -13.37
CA LEU A 199 13.32 -13.57 -11.91
C LEU A 199 14.04 -14.78 -11.31
N VAL A 200 14.94 -14.54 -10.36
CA VAL A 200 15.83 -15.53 -9.75
C VAL A 200 15.35 -15.88 -8.33
N PRO A 201 14.97 -17.14 -8.06
CA PRO A 201 14.60 -17.55 -6.71
C PRO A 201 15.75 -17.34 -5.72
N GLY A 202 15.42 -16.85 -4.52
CA GLY A 202 16.39 -16.51 -3.48
C GLY A 202 16.97 -15.09 -3.61
N ARG A 203 16.88 -14.47 -4.79
CA ARG A 203 17.26 -13.07 -5.02
C ARG A 203 16.02 -12.20 -5.16
N ASP A 204 15.22 -12.46 -6.20
CA ASP A 204 14.09 -11.61 -6.59
C ASP A 204 12.77 -12.07 -5.95
N TYR A 205 12.68 -13.35 -5.59
CA TYR A 205 11.54 -13.86 -4.83
C TYR A 205 11.95 -14.95 -3.84
N VAL A 206 11.27 -15.01 -2.70
CA VAL A 206 11.50 -16.00 -1.65
C VAL A 206 10.20 -16.56 -1.09
N PHE A 207 10.32 -17.71 -0.45
CA PHE A 207 9.30 -18.29 0.39
C PHE A 207 9.80 -18.29 1.84
N THR A 208 8.98 -17.78 2.75
CA THR A 208 9.33 -17.64 4.18
C THR A 208 8.22 -18.14 5.10
#